data_AF-A0A3C1X2D7-F1
#
_entry.id   AF-A0A3C1X2D7-F1
#
_cell.length_a   1.000
_cell.length_b   1.000
_cell.length_c   1.000
_cell.angle_alpha   90.00
_cell.angle_beta   90.00
_cell.angle_gamma   90.00
#
_symmetry.space_group_name_H-M   'P 1'
#
loop_
_entity.id
_entity.type
_entity.pdbx_description
1 polymer ?
#
loop_
_entity_poly.entity_id
_entity_poly.type
_entity_poly.pdbx_seq_one_letter_code
_entity_poly.pdbx_strand_id
1 'polypeptide(L)'
;QMQQQMQEARSNMQRASSAMDEGRMAEAIAEGTRAERQFDELKEEFRNQTSSQFDEAVRELRDQARELTDKQQQLAQQLSGQSAPPKSASPEPESAEPAQQAQRPSLRSERNREQVEKAVQEQRDRLNRVMDQSKQLIEQAEETEPLLSDRLYETLRDVKDLKPEEALEAAEMLAERGLWQQTQEAEQIASRGLERLRDGIENAADAVLGSEEESLRRAQAELQRASQQLSEELRAAQG
;
A
#
# COMPACT_ATOMS: atom_id res chain seq x y z
N GLN A 1 7.90 -8.60 29.09
CA GLN A 1 9.15 -7.96 29.55
C GLN A 1 8.94 -6.45 29.73
N MET A 2 8.46 -5.72 28.72
CA MET A 2 8.13 -4.28 28.80
C MET A 2 7.28 -3.86 30.02
N GLN A 3 6.28 -4.66 30.41
CA GLN A 3 5.47 -4.38 31.61
C GLN A 3 6.27 -4.40 32.93
N GLN A 4 7.28 -5.27 33.05
CA GLN A 4 8.14 -5.33 34.23
C GLN A 4 9.10 -4.14 34.28
N GLN A 5 9.76 -3.80 33.16
CA GLN A 5 10.62 -2.61 33.06
C GLN A 5 9.84 -1.32 33.35
N MET A 6 8.58 -1.22 32.90
CA MET A 6 7.72 -0.07 33.20
C MET A 6 7.34 0.01 34.70
N GLN A 7 7.11 -1.12 35.36
CA GLN A 7 6.89 -1.16 36.81
C GLN A 7 8.15 -0.74 37.59
N GLU A 8 9.33 -1.17 37.13
CA GLU A 8 10.60 -0.77 37.73
C GLU A 8 10.88 0.73 37.57
N ALA A 9 10.65 1.29 36.38
CA ALA A 9 10.79 2.73 36.13
C ALA A 9 9.86 3.55 37.03
N ARG A 10 8.59 3.14 37.16
CA ARG A 10 7.64 3.76 38.09
C ARG A 10 8.05 3.63 39.55
N SER A 11 8.61 2.49 39.94
CA SER A 11 9.14 2.27 41.30
C SER A 11 10.33 3.17 41.60
N ASN A 12 11.28 3.30 40.67
CA ASN A 12 12.41 4.22 40.78
C ASN A 12 11.94 5.68 40.87
N MET A 13 10.91 6.06 40.10
CA MET A 13 10.30 7.39 40.17
C MET A 13 9.61 7.65 41.52
N GLN A 14 8.87 6.67 42.07
CA GLN A 14 8.28 6.77 43.41
C GLN A 14 9.36 6.93 44.48
N ARG A 15 10.45 6.14 44.42
CA ARG A 15 11.59 6.27 45.33
C ARG A 15 12.27 7.62 45.23
N ALA A 16 12.44 8.14 44.02
CA ALA A 16 12.97 9.48 43.80
C ALA A 16 12.09 10.55 44.48
N SER A 17 10.76 10.47 44.30
CA SER A 17 9.80 11.37 44.95
C SER A 17 9.89 11.32 46.49
N SER A 18 9.91 10.12 47.08
CA SER A 18 10.03 9.96 48.54
C SER A 18 11.37 10.48 49.07
N ALA A 19 12.47 10.26 48.34
CA ALA A 19 13.77 10.82 48.70
C ALA A 19 13.79 12.35 48.63
N MET A 20 13.06 12.96 47.70
CA MET A 20 12.88 14.42 47.65
C MET A 20 12.11 14.94 48.87
N ASP A 21 10.98 14.30 49.21
CA ASP A 21 10.14 14.67 50.35
C ASP A 21 10.91 14.55 51.69
N GLU A 22 11.80 13.57 51.78
CA GLU A 22 12.64 13.32 52.95
C GLU A 22 13.97 14.12 52.94
N GLY A 23 14.15 15.04 51.99
CA GLY A 23 15.31 15.94 51.89
C GLY A 23 16.61 15.28 51.42
N ARG A 24 16.57 14.03 50.94
CA ARG A 24 17.71 13.28 50.42
C ARG A 24 17.93 13.54 48.93
N MET A 25 18.36 14.76 48.62
CA MET A 25 18.56 15.25 47.26
C MET A 25 19.44 14.33 46.38
N ALA A 26 20.53 13.79 46.93
CA ALA A 26 21.46 12.94 46.16
C ALA A 26 20.83 11.60 45.73
N GLU A 27 20.02 11.00 46.60
CA GLU A 27 19.31 9.74 46.31
C GLU A 27 18.15 9.98 45.34
N ALA A 28 17.43 11.10 45.50
CA ALA A 28 16.42 11.54 44.56
C ALA A 28 16.97 11.69 43.13
N ILE A 29 18.13 12.34 42.97
CA ILE A 29 18.78 12.51 41.67
C ILE A 29 19.20 11.16 41.09
N ALA A 30 19.78 10.28 41.91
CA ALA A 30 20.25 8.97 41.45
C ALA A 30 19.09 8.09 40.96
N GLU A 31 18.01 7.99 41.74
CA GLU A 31 16.83 7.19 41.36
C GLU A 31 16.04 7.83 40.22
N GLY A 32 15.97 9.17 40.16
CA GLY A 32 15.37 9.90 39.05
C GLY A 32 16.11 9.65 37.73
N THR A 33 17.44 9.72 37.74
CA THR A 33 18.28 9.46 36.55
C THR A 33 18.19 7.99 36.08
N ARG A 34 17.94 7.04 37.01
CA ARG A 34 17.69 5.64 36.64
C ARG A 34 16.31 5.47 36.01
N ALA A 35 15.28 6.07 36.59
CA ALA A 35 13.93 6.05 36.02
C ALA A 35 13.89 6.68 34.62
N GLU A 36 14.56 7.83 34.43
CA GLU A 36 14.67 8.51 33.14
C GLU A 36 15.27 7.60 32.06
N ARG A 37 16.44 7.01 32.31
CA ARG A 37 17.07 6.06 31.37
C ARG A 37 16.18 4.86 31.05
N GLN A 38 15.47 4.32 32.04
CA GLN A 38 14.54 3.21 31.80
C GLN A 38 13.33 3.64 30.96
N PHE A 39 12.82 4.86 31.12
CA PHE A 39 11.76 5.40 30.27
C PHE A 39 12.25 5.65 28.84
N ASP A 40 13.49 6.11 28.67
CA ASP A 40 14.09 6.29 27.34
C ASP A 40 14.25 4.94 26.62
N GLU A 41 14.76 3.90 27.30
CA GLU A 41 14.86 2.54 26.76
C GLU A 41 13.48 1.99 26.36
N LEU A 42 12.48 2.13 27.24
CA LEU A 42 11.10 1.71 26.95
C LEU A 42 10.51 2.44 25.75
N LYS A 43 10.81 3.73 25.59
CA LYS A 43 10.37 4.53 24.45
C LYS A 43 11.03 4.05 23.15
N GLU A 44 12.32 3.73 23.17
CA GLU A 44 13.02 3.17 22.02
C GLU A 44 12.50 1.77 21.65
N GLU A 45 12.27 0.88 22.61
CA GLU A 45 11.68 -0.43 22.38
C GLU A 45 10.28 -0.32 21.77
N PHE A 46 9.43 0.56 22.34
CA PHE A 46 8.10 0.82 21.80
C PHE A 46 8.18 1.33 20.36
N ARG A 47 9.06 2.31 20.08
CA ARG A 47 9.27 2.83 18.72
C ARG A 47 9.71 1.75 17.75
N ASN A 48 10.68 0.91 18.11
CA ASN A 48 11.15 -0.17 17.24
C ASN A 48 10.04 -1.19 16.94
N GLN A 49 9.21 -1.50 17.94
CA GLN A 49 8.09 -2.43 17.79
C GLN A 49 6.98 -1.83 16.91
N THR A 50 6.70 -0.53 17.02
CA THR A 50 5.72 0.15 16.16
C THR A 50 6.23 0.27 14.73
N SER A 51 7.49 0.66 14.51
CA SER A 51 8.08 0.75 13.17
C SER A 51 8.05 -0.61 12.44
N SER A 52 8.31 -1.72 13.14
CA SER A 52 8.20 -3.07 12.53
C SER A 52 6.77 -3.41 12.07
N GLN A 53 5.74 -2.98 12.81
CA GLN A 53 4.35 -3.20 12.42
C GLN A 53 3.97 -2.31 11.22
N PHE A 54 4.48 -1.07 11.18
CA PHE A 54 4.29 -0.19 10.04
C PHE A 54 4.98 -0.71 8.79
N ASP A 55 6.18 -1.27 8.91
CA ASP A 55 6.88 -1.90 7.78
C ASP A 55 6.03 -2.98 7.12
N GLU A 56 5.41 -3.85 7.91
CA GLU A 56 4.54 -4.91 7.42
C GLU A 56 3.27 -4.34 6.77
N ALA A 57 2.58 -3.42 7.45
CA ALA A 57 1.36 -2.79 6.93
C ALA A 57 1.60 -2.04 5.62
N VAL A 58 2.72 -1.31 5.54
CA VAL A 58 3.14 -0.57 4.35
C VAL A 58 3.48 -1.51 3.20
N ARG A 59 4.17 -2.63 3.46
CA ARG A 59 4.47 -3.64 2.42
C ARG A 59 3.18 -4.23 1.85
N GLU A 60 2.24 -4.60 2.72
CA GLU A 60 0.95 -5.13 2.30
C GLU A 60 0.17 -4.11 1.45
N LEU A 61 0.09 -2.86 1.93
CA LEU A 61 -0.60 -1.78 1.23
C LEU A 61 0.00 -1.52 -0.16
N ARG A 62 1.34 -1.53 -0.25
CA ARG A 62 2.08 -1.39 -1.51
C ARG A 62 1.77 -2.54 -2.48
N ASP A 63 1.76 -3.77 -2.00
CA ASP A 63 1.47 -4.95 -2.82
C ASP A 63 0.02 -4.92 -3.34
N GLN A 64 -0.93 -4.48 -2.52
CA GLN A 64 -2.34 -4.30 -2.92
C GLN A 64 -2.50 -3.19 -3.97
N ALA A 65 -1.79 -2.07 -3.83
CA ALA A 65 -1.83 -0.98 -4.79
C ALA A 65 -1.21 -1.37 -6.15
N ARG A 66 -0.14 -2.18 -6.13
CA ARG A 66 0.44 -2.79 -7.34
C ARG A 66 -0.55 -3.73 -8.02
N GLU A 67 -1.15 -4.66 -7.26
CA GLU A 67 -2.17 -5.58 -7.80
C GLU A 67 -3.35 -4.80 -8.41
N LEU A 68 -3.82 -3.74 -7.75
CA LEU A 68 -4.90 -2.89 -8.23
C LEU A 68 -4.57 -2.30 -9.61
N THR A 69 -3.33 -1.82 -9.81
CA THR A 69 -2.90 -1.24 -11.09
C THR A 69 -2.72 -2.32 -12.17
N ASP A 70 -2.15 -3.47 -11.82
CA ASP A 70 -1.96 -4.59 -12.76
C ASP A 70 -3.31 -5.12 -13.28
N LYS A 71 -4.30 -5.24 -12.39
CA LYS A 71 -5.67 -5.63 -12.74
C LYS A 71 -6.36 -4.59 -13.61
N GLN A 72 -6.09 -3.31 -13.35
CA GLN A 72 -6.62 -2.22 -14.16
C GLN A 72 -6.09 -2.27 -15.59
N GLN A 73 -4.79 -2.53 -15.76
CA GLN A 73 -4.19 -2.70 -17.09
C GLN A 73 -4.79 -3.89 -17.84
N GLN A 74 -5.08 -5.00 -17.14
CA GLN A 74 -5.75 -6.15 -17.74
C GLN A 74 -7.18 -5.78 -18.20
N LEU A 75 -7.92 -5.02 -17.39
CA LEU A 75 -9.24 -4.52 -17.73
C LEU A 75 -9.20 -3.60 -18.97
N ALA A 76 -8.27 -2.65 -19.03
CA ALA A 76 -8.06 -1.76 -20.17
C ALA A 76 -7.80 -2.53 -21.48
N GLN A 77 -7.01 -3.60 -21.41
CA GLN A 77 -6.74 -4.48 -22.56
C GLN A 77 -8.01 -5.23 -23.01
N GLN A 78 -8.81 -5.73 -22.07
CA GLN A 78 -10.08 -6.40 -22.39
C GLN A 78 -11.04 -5.45 -23.08
N LEU A 79 -11.21 -4.24 -22.55
CA LEU A 79 -12.08 -3.20 -23.12
C LEU A 79 -11.64 -2.78 -24.53
N SER A 80 -10.34 -2.59 -24.74
CA SER A 80 -9.77 -2.26 -26.06
C SER A 80 -10.07 -3.35 -27.10
N GLY A 81 -10.06 -4.63 -26.70
CA GLY A 81 -10.43 -5.76 -27.55
C GLY A 81 -11.92 -5.82 -27.90
N GLN A 82 -12.80 -5.21 -27.08
CA GLN A 82 -14.23 -5.08 -27.33
C GLN A 82 -14.61 -3.83 -28.14
N SER A 83 -13.83 -2.77 -28.01
CA SER A 83 -13.97 -1.52 -28.78
C SER A 83 -13.49 -1.62 -30.23
N ALA A 84 -12.72 -2.65 -30.59
CA ALA A 84 -12.27 -2.86 -31.96
C ALA A 84 -13.47 -3.15 -32.89
N PRO A 85 -13.66 -2.39 -33.99
CA PRO A 85 -14.69 -2.73 -34.97
C PRO A 85 -14.44 -4.15 -35.48
N PRO A 86 -15.48 -4.95 -35.78
CA PRO A 86 -15.30 -6.28 -36.35
C PRO A 86 -14.42 -6.12 -37.59
N LYS A 87 -13.23 -6.75 -37.58
CA LYS A 87 -12.38 -6.80 -38.76
C LYS A 87 -13.23 -7.33 -39.90
N SER A 88 -13.54 -6.44 -40.82
CA SER A 88 -14.26 -6.71 -42.05
C SER A 88 -13.60 -7.92 -42.70
N ALA A 89 -14.32 -9.03 -42.76
CA ALA A 89 -13.98 -10.11 -43.64
C ALA A 89 -14.24 -9.63 -45.07
N SER A 90 -13.18 -9.08 -45.68
CA SER A 90 -12.94 -8.88 -47.12
C SER A 90 -13.83 -7.87 -47.89
N PRO A 91 -13.27 -7.19 -48.91
CA PRO A 91 -14.03 -6.33 -49.81
C PRO A 91 -14.81 -7.15 -50.87
N GLU A 92 -16.14 -7.04 -50.83
CA GLU A 92 -17.15 -6.93 -51.93
C GLU A 92 -17.19 -7.98 -53.10
N PRO A 93 -18.37 -8.23 -53.76
CA PRO A 93 -19.24 -7.18 -54.32
C PRO A 93 -20.77 -7.35 -54.28
N GLU A 94 -21.42 -6.19 -54.33
CA GLU A 94 -22.71 -5.84 -54.95
C GLU A 94 -23.88 -6.83 -54.84
N SER A 95 -24.81 -6.58 -53.93
CA SER A 95 -26.22 -6.25 -54.26
C SER A 95 -27.10 -6.13 -53.00
N ALA A 96 -27.82 -5.01 -52.96
CA ALA A 96 -29.16 -4.80 -52.40
C ALA A 96 -29.44 -4.92 -50.88
N GLU A 97 -30.14 -3.87 -50.42
CA GLU A 97 -30.97 -3.69 -49.21
C GLU A 97 -30.30 -3.15 -47.92
N PRO A 98 -30.79 -2.01 -47.37
CA PRO A 98 -30.35 -1.48 -46.08
C PRO A 98 -31.06 -2.24 -44.96
N ALA A 99 -30.59 -3.44 -44.64
CA ALA A 99 -31.04 -4.14 -43.44
C ALA A 99 -30.35 -3.49 -42.22
N GLN A 100 -31.12 -2.70 -41.48
CA GLN A 100 -30.84 -2.29 -40.11
C GLN A 100 -30.62 -3.54 -39.25
N GLN A 101 -29.40 -4.06 -39.23
CA GLN A 101 -28.98 -5.12 -38.33
C GLN A 101 -28.86 -4.49 -36.94
N ALA A 102 -29.97 -4.46 -36.21
CA ALA A 102 -29.92 -4.45 -34.77
C ALA A 102 -29.05 -5.64 -34.34
N GLN A 103 -27.83 -5.36 -33.87
CA GLN A 103 -26.94 -6.38 -33.31
C GLN A 103 -27.70 -7.10 -32.21
N ARG A 104 -28.22 -8.30 -32.51
CA ARG A 104 -28.73 -9.18 -31.47
C ARG A 104 -27.55 -9.55 -30.57
N PRO A 105 -27.67 -9.40 -29.24
CA PRO A 105 -26.64 -9.87 -28.31
C PRO A 105 -26.35 -11.34 -28.60
N SER A 106 -25.10 -11.64 -28.96
CA SER A 106 -24.65 -13.03 -29.02
C SER A 106 -24.33 -13.49 -27.60
N LEU A 107 -24.55 -14.77 -27.28
CA LEU A 107 -24.19 -15.34 -25.97
C LEU A 107 -22.72 -15.10 -25.58
N ARG A 108 -21.84 -14.94 -26.58
CA ARG A 108 -20.43 -14.56 -26.38
C ARG A 108 -20.29 -13.10 -25.95
N SER A 109 -21.08 -12.19 -26.52
CA SER A 109 -21.12 -10.77 -26.12
C SER A 109 -21.66 -10.61 -24.70
N GLU A 110 -22.68 -11.37 -24.33
CA GLU A 110 -23.24 -11.35 -22.97
C GLU A 110 -22.25 -11.86 -21.92
N ARG A 111 -21.55 -12.98 -22.21
CA ARG A 111 -20.52 -13.51 -21.32
C ARG A 111 -19.33 -12.56 -21.16
N ASN A 112 -18.93 -11.87 -22.22
CA ASN A 112 -17.85 -10.88 -22.12
C ASN A 112 -18.27 -9.69 -21.27
N ARG A 113 -19.54 -9.27 -21.38
CA ARG A 113 -20.09 -8.18 -20.59
C ARG A 113 -20.12 -8.48 -19.10
N GLU A 114 -20.63 -9.65 -18.73
CA GLU A 114 -20.65 -10.08 -17.32
C GLU A 114 -19.24 -10.17 -16.72
N GLN A 115 -18.22 -10.54 -17.51
CA GLN A 115 -16.83 -10.55 -17.05
C GLN A 115 -16.28 -9.15 -16.80
N VAL A 116 -16.55 -8.19 -17.70
CA VAL A 116 -16.12 -6.80 -17.53
C VAL A 116 -16.82 -6.15 -16.33
N GLU A 117 -18.13 -6.34 -16.20
CA GLU A 117 -18.90 -5.85 -15.04
C GLU A 117 -18.28 -6.33 -13.73
N LYS A 118 -18.05 -7.64 -13.58
CA LYS A 118 -17.41 -8.21 -12.40
C LYS A 118 -16.00 -7.67 -12.17
N ALA A 119 -15.20 -7.53 -13.23
CA ALA A 119 -13.84 -7.01 -13.10
C ALA A 119 -13.83 -5.56 -12.61
N VAL A 120 -14.72 -4.70 -13.11
CA VAL A 120 -14.85 -3.31 -12.65
C VAL A 120 -15.33 -3.27 -11.19
N GLN A 121 -16.32 -4.09 -10.84
CA GLN A 121 -16.83 -4.19 -9.47
C GLN A 121 -15.72 -4.62 -8.49
N GLU A 122 -14.98 -5.68 -8.82
CA GLU A 122 -13.85 -6.15 -8.02
C GLU A 122 -12.77 -5.07 -7.84
N GLN A 123 -12.53 -4.26 -8.87
CA GLN A 123 -11.58 -3.14 -8.80
C GLN A 123 -12.05 -2.04 -7.85
N ARG A 124 -13.34 -1.69 -7.87
CA ARG A 124 -13.92 -0.74 -6.91
C ARG A 124 -13.76 -1.24 -5.48
N ASP A 125 -14.08 -2.51 -5.23
CA ASP A 125 -13.98 -3.12 -3.90
C ASP A 125 -12.52 -3.19 -3.39
N ARG A 126 -11.55 -3.40 -4.30
CA ARG A 126 -10.12 -3.34 -3.97
C ARG A 126 -9.66 -1.92 -3.68
N LEU A 127 -10.06 -0.95 -4.50
CA LEU A 127 -9.76 0.47 -4.28
C LEU A 127 -10.25 0.91 -2.89
N ASN A 128 -11.50 0.59 -2.55
CA ASN A 128 -12.09 0.98 -1.26
C ASN A 128 -11.34 0.37 -0.07
N ARG A 129 -10.94 -0.90 -0.17
CA ARG A 129 -10.10 -1.55 0.85
C ARG A 129 -8.75 -0.85 1.04
N VAL A 130 -8.04 -0.58 -0.06
CA VAL A 130 -6.75 0.13 -0.02
C VAL A 130 -6.91 1.53 0.59
N MET A 131 -7.96 2.25 0.21
CA MET A 131 -8.26 3.58 0.77
C MET A 131 -8.56 3.52 2.27
N ASP A 132 -9.34 2.54 2.72
CA ASP A 132 -9.67 2.39 4.15
C ASP A 132 -8.47 1.94 4.99
N GLN A 133 -7.67 1.00 4.49
CA GLN A 133 -6.41 0.61 5.13
C GLN A 133 -5.43 1.79 5.21
N SER A 134 -5.37 2.62 4.16
CA SER A 134 -4.55 3.84 4.17
C SER A 134 -5.03 4.82 5.25
N LYS A 135 -6.34 5.03 5.42
CA LYS A 135 -6.89 5.89 6.48
C LYS A 135 -6.53 5.37 7.87
N GLN A 136 -6.70 4.07 8.10
CA GLN A 136 -6.34 3.44 9.37
C GLN A 136 -4.84 3.59 9.67
N LEU A 137 -4.00 3.42 8.66
CA LEU A 137 -2.55 3.55 8.78
C LEU A 137 -2.13 5.01 9.06
N ILE A 138 -2.79 6.00 8.45
CA ILE A 138 -2.59 7.44 8.74
C ILE A 138 -2.86 7.73 10.23
N GLU A 139 -4.00 7.27 10.75
CA GLU A 139 -4.40 7.46 12.15
C GLU A 139 -3.42 6.80 13.13
N GLN A 140 -2.96 5.59 12.81
CA GLN A 140 -2.01 4.85 13.66
C GLN A 140 -0.60 5.46 13.62
N ALA A 141 -0.18 5.98 12.47
CA ALA A 141 1.16 6.52 12.25
C ALA A 141 1.33 7.98 12.74
N GLU A 142 0.24 8.70 13.04
CA GLU A 142 0.26 10.14 13.35
C GLU A 142 1.29 10.53 14.45
N GLU A 143 1.38 9.75 15.53
CA GLU A 143 2.28 10.06 16.64
C GLU A 143 3.69 9.47 16.49
N THR A 144 3.81 8.32 15.81
CA THR A 144 5.01 7.48 15.85
C THR A 144 5.81 7.54 14.56
N GLU A 145 5.14 7.71 13.41
CA GLU A 145 5.74 7.85 12.09
C GLU A 145 5.08 9.03 11.32
N PRO A 146 5.31 10.29 11.73
CA PRO A 146 4.61 11.46 11.16
C PRO A 146 4.77 11.59 9.64
N LEU A 147 5.97 11.25 9.12
CA LEU A 147 6.25 11.33 7.69
C LEU A 147 5.44 10.31 6.87
N LEU A 148 5.17 9.13 7.41
CA LEU A 148 4.30 8.13 6.78
C LEU A 148 2.87 8.68 6.71
N SER A 149 2.38 9.19 7.84
CA SER A 149 1.03 9.76 7.96
C SER A 149 0.81 10.91 6.96
N ASP A 150 1.74 11.86 6.90
CA ASP A 150 1.69 13.00 5.98
C ASP A 150 1.63 12.55 4.52
N ARG A 151 2.52 11.63 4.10
CA ARG A 151 2.59 11.15 2.71
C ARG A 151 1.33 10.38 2.28
N LEU A 152 0.81 9.54 3.15
CA LEU A 152 -0.43 8.80 2.87
C LEU A 152 -1.63 9.76 2.82
N TYR A 153 -1.68 10.76 3.69
CA TYR A 153 -2.74 11.78 3.67
C TYR A 153 -2.72 12.58 2.35
N GLU A 154 -1.55 13.07 1.94
CA GLU A 154 -1.38 13.76 0.66
C GLU A 154 -1.81 12.87 -0.52
N THR A 155 -1.41 11.59 -0.49
CA THR A 155 -1.80 10.62 -1.51
C THR A 155 -3.31 10.46 -1.59
N LEU A 156 -4.00 10.22 -0.47
CA LEU A 156 -5.45 10.06 -0.45
C LEU A 156 -6.18 11.32 -0.91
N ARG A 157 -5.65 12.49 -0.55
CA ARG A 157 -6.19 13.78 -1.00
C ARG A 157 -6.11 13.91 -2.52
N ASP A 158 -4.95 13.64 -3.12
CA ASP A 158 -4.75 13.73 -4.57
C ASP A 158 -5.60 12.72 -5.34
N VAL A 159 -5.72 11.49 -4.82
CA VAL A 159 -6.54 10.43 -5.42
C VAL A 159 -8.01 10.81 -5.39
N LYS A 160 -8.49 11.42 -4.31
CA LYS A 160 -9.87 11.89 -4.18
C LYS A 160 -10.21 12.96 -5.23
N ASP A 161 -9.26 13.83 -5.57
CA ASP A 161 -9.47 14.85 -6.61
C ASP A 161 -9.62 14.23 -8.01
N LEU A 162 -8.99 13.07 -8.25
CA LEU A 162 -9.08 12.32 -9.51
C LEU A 162 -10.36 11.47 -9.64
N LYS A 163 -11.08 11.24 -8.53
CA LYS A 163 -12.37 10.53 -8.49
C LYS A 163 -12.37 9.15 -9.17
N PRO A 164 -11.41 8.26 -8.88
CA PRO A 164 -11.36 6.95 -9.50
C PRO A 164 -12.54 6.06 -9.11
N GLU A 165 -13.09 6.20 -7.90
CA GLU A 165 -14.25 5.42 -7.46
C GLU A 165 -15.47 5.72 -8.34
N GLU A 166 -15.79 7.01 -8.51
CA GLU A 166 -16.90 7.44 -9.37
C GLU A 166 -16.67 7.07 -10.84
N ALA A 167 -15.41 7.06 -11.29
CA ALA A 167 -15.06 6.63 -12.63
C ALA A 167 -15.27 5.11 -12.83
N LEU A 168 -14.94 4.29 -11.83
CA LEU A 168 -15.21 2.84 -11.83
C LEU A 168 -16.73 2.57 -11.78
N GLU A 169 -17.48 3.29 -10.95
CA GLU A 169 -18.94 3.20 -10.92
C GLU A 169 -19.58 3.55 -12.27
N ALA A 170 -19.09 4.61 -12.91
CA ALA A 170 -19.52 4.98 -14.25
C ALA A 170 -19.18 3.86 -15.26
N ALA A 171 -17.96 3.32 -15.22
CA ALA A 171 -17.54 2.24 -16.10
C ALA A 171 -18.42 0.99 -15.94
N GLU A 172 -18.78 0.62 -14.71
CA GLU A 172 -19.70 -0.49 -14.38
C GLU A 172 -21.07 -0.27 -15.05
N MET A 173 -21.72 0.86 -14.77
CA MET A 173 -23.04 1.20 -15.34
C MET A 173 -23.04 1.27 -16.87
N LEU A 174 -21.94 1.73 -17.48
CA LEU A 174 -21.79 1.82 -18.93
C LEU A 174 -21.57 0.44 -19.55
N ALA A 175 -20.77 -0.42 -18.89
CA ALA A 175 -20.55 -1.81 -19.31
C ALA A 175 -21.86 -2.60 -19.29
N GLU A 176 -22.68 -2.42 -18.25
CA GLU A 176 -24.03 -2.99 -18.14
C GLU A 176 -24.98 -2.61 -19.28
N ARG A 177 -24.74 -1.49 -19.93
CA ARG A 177 -25.54 -1.01 -21.07
C ARG A 177 -24.91 -1.34 -22.41
N GLY A 178 -23.74 -1.99 -22.42
CA GLY A 178 -22.97 -2.31 -23.62
C GLY A 178 -22.33 -1.07 -24.28
N LEU A 179 -22.15 0.02 -23.53
CA LEU A 179 -21.60 1.28 -24.00
C LEU A 179 -20.06 1.28 -23.95
N TRP A 180 -19.44 0.40 -24.73
CA TRP A 180 -18.02 0.05 -24.62
C TRP A 180 -17.03 1.23 -24.76
N GLN A 181 -17.30 2.16 -25.67
CA GLN A 181 -16.45 3.33 -25.87
C GLN A 181 -16.47 4.23 -24.62
N GLN A 182 -17.65 4.48 -24.07
CA GLN A 182 -17.79 5.27 -22.85
C GLN A 182 -17.23 4.54 -21.62
N THR A 183 -17.41 3.21 -21.55
CA THR A 183 -16.77 2.38 -20.51
C THR A 183 -15.25 2.55 -20.54
N GLN A 184 -14.65 2.54 -21.73
CA GLN A 184 -13.21 2.72 -21.90
C GLN A 184 -12.75 4.14 -21.50
N GLU A 185 -13.53 5.18 -21.79
CA GLU A 185 -13.23 6.54 -21.35
C GLU A 185 -13.27 6.68 -19.82
N ALA A 186 -14.29 6.11 -19.18
CA ALA A 186 -14.42 6.10 -17.72
C ALA A 186 -13.28 5.28 -17.07
N GLU A 187 -12.93 4.13 -17.66
CA GLU A 187 -11.82 3.29 -17.23
C GLU A 187 -10.48 4.04 -17.26
N GLN A 188 -10.20 4.84 -18.29
CA GLN A 188 -8.98 5.67 -18.35
C GLN A 188 -8.91 6.74 -17.25
N ILE A 189 -10.05 7.26 -16.80
CA ILE A 189 -10.10 8.19 -15.66
C ILE A 189 -9.75 7.42 -14.38
N ALA A 190 -10.38 6.26 -14.17
CA ALA A 190 -10.07 5.39 -13.04
C ALA A 190 -8.58 4.98 -13.01
N SER A 191 -8.04 4.54 -14.14
CA SER A 191 -6.64 4.12 -14.28
C SER A 191 -5.66 5.20 -13.83
N ARG A 192 -5.88 6.47 -14.16
CA ARG A 192 -5.03 7.57 -13.69
C ARG A 192 -5.09 7.78 -12.18
N GLY A 193 -6.28 7.65 -11.58
CA GLY A 193 -6.45 7.73 -10.13
C GLY A 193 -5.79 6.56 -9.40
N LEU A 194 -5.90 5.35 -9.94
CA LEU A 194 -5.26 4.13 -9.42
C LEU A 194 -3.73 4.21 -9.53
N GLU A 195 -3.19 4.72 -10.63
CA GLU A 195 -1.75 4.97 -10.79
C GLU A 195 -1.26 6.01 -9.77
N ARG A 196 -1.99 7.10 -9.56
CA ARG A 196 -1.64 8.10 -8.54
C ARG A 196 -1.62 7.49 -7.14
N LEU A 197 -2.60 6.63 -6.82
CA LEU A 197 -2.67 5.92 -5.55
C LEU A 197 -1.47 4.99 -5.36
N ARG A 198 -1.15 4.16 -6.36
CA ARG A 198 0.03 3.29 -6.34
C ARG A 198 1.30 4.10 -6.10
N ASP A 199 1.53 5.12 -6.91
CA ASP A 199 2.75 5.91 -6.83
C ASP A 199 2.87 6.61 -5.48
N GLY A 200 1.76 7.14 -4.93
CA GLY A 200 1.75 7.76 -3.61
C GLY A 200 2.04 6.78 -2.48
N ILE A 201 1.47 5.57 -2.54
CA ILE A 201 1.73 4.49 -1.57
C ILE A 201 3.19 4.01 -1.67
N GLU A 202 3.75 3.88 -2.87
CA GLU A 202 5.16 3.52 -3.06
C GLU A 202 6.09 4.58 -2.47
N ASN A 203 5.81 5.86 -2.71
CA ASN A 203 6.57 6.95 -2.10
C ASN A 203 6.44 6.99 -0.56
N ALA A 204 5.26 6.68 -0.02
CA ALA A 204 5.07 6.56 1.42
C ALA A 204 5.87 5.37 1.97
N ALA A 205 5.90 4.26 1.23
CA ALA A 205 6.63 3.06 1.62
C ALA A 205 8.14 3.26 1.65
N ASP A 206 8.70 3.97 0.68
CA ASP A 206 10.13 4.30 0.64
C ASP A 206 10.57 5.16 1.84
N ALA A 207 9.65 5.91 2.44
CA ALA A 207 9.92 6.72 3.63
C ALA A 207 10.25 5.87 4.87
N VAL A 208 9.60 4.72 4.98
CA VAL A 208 9.58 3.89 6.19
C VAL A 208 10.50 2.68 6.02
N LEU A 209 10.38 1.99 4.88
CA LEU A 209 11.20 0.81 4.56
C LEU A 209 12.62 1.18 4.09
N GLY A 210 12.85 2.44 3.73
CA GLY A 210 13.98 2.88 2.93
C GLY A 210 13.88 2.38 1.49
N SER A 211 14.64 3.00 0.58
CA SER A 211 14.58 2.64 -0.85
C SER A 211 14.89 1.16 -1.07
N GLU A 212 14.13 0.49 -1.95
CA GLU A 212 14.31 -0.93 -2.27
C GLU A 212 15.74 -1.23 -2.77
N GLU A 213 16.35 -0.27 -3.48
CA GLU A 213 17.73 -0.33 -3.94
C GLU A 213 18.77 -0.23 -2.80
N GLU A 214 18.52 0.58 -1.76
CA GLU A 214 19.39 0.60 -0.57
C GLU A 214 19.19 -0.65 0.28
N SER A 215 17.96 -1.13 0.42
CA SER A 215 17.66 -2.37 1.14
C SER A 215 18.35 -3.58 0.48
N LEU A 216 18.30 -3.68 -0.85
CA LEU A 216 19.03 -4.71 -1.61
C LEU A 216 20.56 -4.55 -1.49
N ARG A 217 21.08 -3.31 -1.57
CA ARG A 217 22.51 -3.05 -1.35
C ARG A 217 22.97 -3.46 0.05
N ARG A 218 22.17 -3.18 1.09
CA ARG A 218 22.45 -3.60 2.48
C ARG A 218 22.45 -5.12 2.61
N ALA A 219 21.44 -5.80 2.08
CA ALA A 219 21.36 -7.27 2.09
C ALA A 219 22.56 -7.92 1.36
N GLN A 220 22.98 -7.35 0.22
CA GLN A 220 24.17 -7.80 -0.49
C GLN A 220 25.45 -7.62 0.34
N ALA A 221 25.59 -6.49 1.03
CA ALA A 221 26.75 -6.22 1.88
C ALA A 221 26.83 -7.19 3.07
N GLU A 222 25.68 -7.56 3.68
CA GLU A 222 25.65 -8.54 4.76
C GLU A 222 26.02 -9.95 4.29
N LEU A 223 25.50 -10.39 3.13
CA LEU A 223 25.88 -11.67 2.52
C LEU A 223 27.39 -11.76 2.24
N GLN A 224 27.98 -10.66 1.77
CA GLN A 224 29.43 -10.60 1.54
C GLN A 224 30.23 -10.72 2.84
N ARG A 225 29.80 -10.05 3.92
CA ARG A 225 30.45 -10.19 5.24
C ARG A 225 30.34 -11.60 5.79
N ALA A 226 29.15 -12.21 5.73
CA ALA A 226 28.94 -13.58 6.19
C ALA A 226 29.79 -14.58 5.39
N SER A 227 29.91 -14.38 4.07
CA SER A 227 30.77 -15.20 3.21
C SER A 227 32.26 -15.05 3.54
N GLN A 228 32.71 -13.83 3.86
CA GLN A 228 34.10 -13.56 4.29
C GLN A 228 34.40 -14.22 5.64
N GLN A 229 33.52 -14.07 6.63
CA GLN A 229 33.65 -14.72 7.94
C GLN A 229 33.72 -16.24 7.82
N LEU A 230 32.83 -16.86 7.04
CA LEU A 230 32.86 -18.31 6.81
C LEU A 230 34.17 -18.76 6.14
N SER A 231 34.70 -17.97 5.20
CA SER A 231 35.96 -18.28 4.52
C SER A 231 37.17 -18.18 5.46
N GLU A 232 37.15 -17.23 6.40
CA GLU A 232 38.17 -17.08 7.43
C GLU A 232 38.11 -18.24 8.45
N GLU A 233 36.91 -18.63 8.88
CA GLU A 233 36.70 -19.78 9.77
C GLU A 233 37.16 -21.10 9.11
N LEU A 234 36.86 -21.32 7.84
CA LEU A 234 37.31 -22.51 7.10
C LEU A 234 38.84 -22.57 6.98
N ARG A 235 39.51 -21.43 6.79
CA ARG A 235 40.98 -21.36 6.80
C ARG A 235 41.56 -21.62 8.18
N ALA A 236 40.93 -21.08 9.22
CA ALA A 236 41.35 -21.30 10.60
C ALA A 236 41.13 -22.76 11.06
N ALA A 237 40.16 -23.47 10.50
CA ALA A 237 39.88 -24.88 10.80
C ALA A 237 40.75 -25.88 10.00
N GLN A 238 41.42 -25.42 8.93
CA GLN A 238 42.30 -26.25 8.09
C GLN A 238 43.80 -26.07 8.39
N GLY A 239 44.17 -25.08 9.20
CA GLY A 239 45.53 -24.87 9.72
C GLY A 239 45.70 -25.42 11.12
#